data_AF-A0A368GU72-F1
#
_entry.id   AF-A0A368GU72-F1
#
_cell.length_a   1.000
_cell.length_b   1.000
_cell.length_c   1.000
_cell.angle_alpha   90.00
_cell.angle_beta   90.00
_cell.angle_gamma   90.00
#
_symmetry.space_group_name_H-M   'P 1'
#
loop_
_entity.id
_entity.type
_entity.pdbx_description
1 polymer ?
#
loop_
_entity_poly.entity_id
_entity_poly.type
_entity_poly.pdbx_seq_one_letter_code
_entity_poly.pdbx_strand_id
1 'polypeptide(L)'
;MFPIVASVLLALVLSQSTRSDEKAPNCTDVMGEYAAPQKVRDPLFKKIPEAMNQTLKYNCTLENIASATANFDRFDAYVGYLYDEIPNLNQTVYKEKNDQPPTGERLVNLNISAFINNATGNWTDELKQMGEKTQFGCFLDEGYNFTLVCAFI
;
A
#
# COMPACT_ATOMS: atom_id res chain seq x y z
N MET A 1 -4.13 18.67 53.39
CA MET A 1 -3.93 19.71 52.35
C MET A 1 -2.60 19.42 51.67
N PHE A 2 -2.52 19.71 50.37
CA PHE A 2 -1.47 19.38 49.38
C PHE A 2 -1.75 18.09 48.54
N PRO A 3 -1.45 18.10 47.22
CA PRO A 3 -2.48 18.26 46.19
C PRO A 3 -2.31 17.31 44.97
N ILE A 4 -3.00 17.65 43.87
CA ILE A 4 -2.69 17.33 42.45
C ILE A 4 -3.12 15.94 41.95
N VAL A 5 -4.38 15.86 41.51
CA VAL A 5 -4.81 14.90 40.48
C VAL A 5 -5.22 15.72 39.26
N ALA A 6 -4.25 16.26 38.53
CA ALA A 6 -4.52 17.00 37.30
C ALA A 6 -3.29 17.01 36.39
N SER A 7 -2.80 15.85 35.93
CA SER A 7 -1.70 15.83 34.94
C SER A 7 -1.64 14.61 34.00
N VAL A 8 -2.53 13.62 34.10
CA VAL A 8 -2.41 12.43 33.22
C VAL A 8 -3.13 12.61 31.87
N LEU A 9 -4.14 13.47 31.78
CA LEU A 9 -4.93 13.63 30.55
C LEU A 9 -4.22 14.45 29.44
N LEU A 10 -3.16 15.19 29.74
CA LEU A 10 -2.48 16.03 28.75
C LEU A 10 -1.37 15.29 27.98
N ALA A 11 -0.87 14.17 28.51
CA ALA A 11 0.18 13.39 27.84
C ALA A 11 -0.34 12.55 26.66
N LEU A 12 -1.62 12.13 26.69
CA LEU A 12 -2.24 11.34 25.63
C LEU A 12 -2.61 12.19 24.39
N VAL A 13 -2.85 13.49 24.56
CA VAL A 13 -3.16 14.38 23.43
C VAL A 13 -1.90 14.75 22.64
N LEU A 14 -0.71 14.72 23.27
CA LEU A 14 0.57 14.99 22.62
C LEU A 14 1.20 13.77 21.93
N SER A 15 0.66 12.56 22.13
CA SER A 15 1.05 11.37 21.35
C SER A 15 0.40 11.31 19.97
N GLN A 16 -0.38 12.33 19.56
CA GLN A 16 -0.69 12.58 18.13
C GLN A 16 0.55 13.11 17.38
N SER A 17 1.72 12.52 17.67
CA SER A 17 2.99 12.71 16.98
C SER A 17 2.76 12.42 15.51
N THR A 18 2.49 13.49 14.77
CA THR A 18 2.84 13.70 13.36
C THR A 18 3.28 12.44 12.62
N ARG A 19 2.32 11.56 12.30
CA ARG A 19 2.48 10.50 11.28
C ARG A 19 2.76 11.07 9.87
N SER A 20 2.81 12.39 9.74
CA SER A 20 2.87 13.10 8.47
C SER A 20 4.23 13.00 7.76
N ASP A 21 5.30 12.56 8.43
CA ASP A 21 6.67 12.54 7.86
C ASP A 21 7.28 11.14 7.70
N GLU A 22 6.55 10.07 8.05
CA GLU A 22 7.04 8.72 7.83
C GLU A 22 6.93 8.35 6.34
N LYS A 23 8.09 8.13 5.71
CA LYS A 23 8.21 7.65 4.33
C LYS A 23 8.18 6.14 4.28
N ALA A 24 7.64 5.60 3.20
CA ALA A 24 7.75 4.17 2.93
C ALA A 24 9.23 3.78 2.74
N PRO A 25 9.64 2.55 3.09
CA PRO A 25 10.98 2.06 2.78
C PRO A 25 11.23 2.06 1.28
N ASN A 26 12.50 2.17 0.88
CA ASN A 26 12.88 1.95 -0.49
C ASN A 26 12.99 0.44 -0.76
N CYS A 27 12.25 -0.07 -1.75
CA CYS A 27 12.22 -1.49 -2.08
C CYS A 27 13.17 -1.88 -3.23
N THR A 28 14.07 -1.00 -3.67
CA THR A 28 15.04 -1.29 -4.74
C THR A 28 15.93 -2.51 -4.45
N ASP A 29 16.27 -2.78 -3.19
CA ASP A 29 17.10 -3.95 -2.85
C ASP A 29 16.38 -5.29 -3.07
N VAL A 30 15.04 -5.29 -3.06
CA VAL A 30 14.20 -6.47 -3.29
C VAL A 30 13.70 -6.53 -4.73
N MET A 31 13.29 -5.39 -5.27
CA MET A 31 12.57 -5.28 -6.55
C MET A 31 13.43 -4.76 -7.70
N GLY A 32 14.63 -4.27 -7.43
CA GLY A 32 15.46 -3.58 -8.42
C GLY A 32 14.73 -2.38 -9.03
N GLU A 33 14.80 -2.27 -10.36
CA GLU A 33 14.12 -1.22 -11.14
C GLU A 33 12.59 -1.33 -11.15
N TYR A 34 12.06 -2.51 -10.79
CA TYR A 34 10.62 -2.78 -10.79
C TYR A 34 9.92 -2.26 -9.53
N ALA A 35 10.67 -1.78 -8.53
CA ALA A 35 10.09 -1.17 -7.34
C ALA A 35 9.09 -0.08 -7.74
N ALA A 36 7.95 -0.03 -7.03
CA ALA A 36 7.00 1.06 -7.14
C ALA A 36 7.73 2.39 -6.81
N PRO A 37 7.56 3.46 -7.60
CA PRO A 37 8.28 4.69 -7.33
C PRO A 37 7.88 5.27 -5.97
N GLN A 38 8.80 5.97 -5.30
CA GLN A 38 8.54 6.50 -3.95
C GLN A 38 7.29 7.39 -3.89
N LYS A 39 7.04 8.17 -4.96
CA LYS A 39 5.85 9.00 -5.13
C LYS A 39 4.52 8.22 -5.16
N VAL A 40 4.57 6.91 -5.36
CA VAL A 40 3.43 5.99 -5.25
C VAL A 40 3.39 5.33 -3.87
N ARG A 41 4.54 4.90 -3.34
CA ARG A 41 4.61 4.24 -2.02
C ARG A 41 4.23 5.16 -0.86
N ASP A 42 4.76 6.38 -0.81
CA ASP A 42 4.55 7.29 0.33
C ASP A 42 3.06 7.60 0.57
N PRO A 43 2.26 7.97 -0.46
CA PRO A 43 0.83 8.19 -0.25
C PRO A 43 0.07 6.93 0.18
N LEU A 44 0.44 5.74 -0.33
CA LEU A 44 -0.18 4.48 0.07
C LEU A 44 0.16 4.11 1.51
N PHE A 45 1.40 4.37 1.93
CA PHE A 45 1.87 4.16 3.30
C PHE A 45 1.16 5.01 4.34
N LYS A 46 0.65 6.16 3.92
CA LYS A 46 -0.25 6.95 4.75
C LYS A 46 -1.71 6.46 4.68
N LYS A 47 -2.26 6.33 3.48
CA LYS A 47 -3.70 6.15 3.25
C LYS A 47 -4.22 4.77 3.67
N ILE A 48 -3.46 3.71 3.45
CA ILE A 48 -3.92 2.35 3.71
C ILE A 48 -4.12 2.10 5.23
N PRO A 49 -3.13 2.40 6.10
CA PRO A 49 -3.32 2.31 7.54
C PRO A 49 -4.50 3.17 8.05
N GLU A 50 -4.67 4.38 7.50
CA GLU A 50 -5.80 5.27 7.82
C GLU A 50 -7.15 4.63 7.42
N ALA A 51 -7.25 4.06 6.22
CA ALA A 51 -8.48 3.43 5.72
C ALA A 51 -8.87 2.17 6.51
N MET A 52 -7.86 1.40 6.96
CA MET A 52 -8.06 0.20 7.77
C MET A 52 -8.24 0.51 9.27
N ASN A 53 -8.00 1.75 9.70
CA ASN A 53 -7.92 2.14 11.11
C ASN A 53 -6.96 1.23 11.91
N GLN A 54 -5.81 0.91 11.32
CA GLN A 54 -4.81 0.00 11.88
C GLN A 54 -3.40 0.56 11.67
N THR A 55 -2.43 0.02 12.39
CA THR A 55 -1.01 0.33 12.17
C THR A 55 -0.40 -0.80 11.35
N LEU A 56 0.06 -0.50 10.14
CA LEU A 56 0.68 -1.48 9.27
C LEU A 56 2.11 -1.08 8.95
N LYS A 57 2.99 -2.07 8.81
CA LYS A 57 4.34 -1.87 8.30
C LYS A 57 4.37 -2.11 6.80
N TYR A 58 5.09 -1.26 6.07
CA TYR A 58 5.35 -1.53 4.66
C TYR A 58 6.38 -2.66 4.54
N ASN A 59 6.12 -3.65 3.69
CA ASN A 59 6.99 -4.79 3.44
C ASN A 59 7.28 -4.95 1.94
N CYS A 60 8.54 -4.81 1.57
CA CYS A 60 9.00 -4.90 0.18
C CYS A 60 8.84 -6.30 -0.44
N THR A 61 8.82 -7.37 0.37
CA THR A 61 8.50 -8.71 -0.10
C THR A 61 7.02 -8.82 -0.51
N LEU A 62 6.12 -8.14 0.21
CA LEU A 62 4.70 -8.08 -0.16
C LEU A 62 4.49 -7.24 -1.44
N GLU A 63 5.30 -6.21 -1.66
CA GLU A 63 5.35 -5.51 -2.96
C GLU A 63 5.76 -6.46 -4.09
N ASN A 64 6.74 -7.34 -3.87
CA ASN A 64 7.11 -8.36 -4.85
C ASN A 64 5.98 -9.37 -5.11
N ILE A 65 5.29 -9.81 -4.06
CA ILE A 65 4.14 -10.71 -4.19
C ILE A 65 2.98 -10.03 -4.96
N ALA A 66 2.71 -8.76 -4.68
CA ALA A 66 1.73 -7.97 -5.41
C ALA A 66 2.06 -7.86 -6.91
N SER A 67 3.35 -7.80 -7.25
CA SER A 67 3.80 -7.78 -8.65
C SER A 67 3.39 -9.02 -9.44
N ALA A 68 3.37 -10.20 -8.83
CA ALA A 68 2.94 -11.42 -9.51
C ALA A 68 1.46 -11.33 -9.93
N THR A 69 0.62 -10.79 -9.06
CA THR A 69 -0.80 -10.62 -9.38
C THR A 69 -1.02 -9.55 -10.44
N ALA A 70 -0.29 -8.43 -10.36
CA ALA A 70 -0.38 -7.38 -11.36
C ALA A 70 0.00 -7.88 -12.77
N ASN A 71 1.05 -8.70 -12.88
CA ASN A 71 1.56 -9.18 -14.17
C ASN A 71 0.79 -10.37 -14.77
N PHE A 72 0.21 -11.24 -13.93
CA PHE A 72 -0.40 -12.50 -14.40
C PHE A 72 -1.92 -12.55 -14.27
N ASP A 73 -2.55 -11.55 -13.64
CA ASP A 73 -4.00 -11.45 -13.39
C ASP A 73 -4.61 -12.70 -12.73
N ARG A 74 -3.78 -13.50 -12.05
CA ARG A 74 -4.18 -14.72 -11.35
C ARG A 74 -3.36 -14.90 -10.08
N PHE A 75 -3.95 -14.47 -8.97
CA PHE A 75 -3.40 -14.61 -7.63
C PHE A 75 -3.15 -16.09 -7.28
N ASP A 76 -4.18 -16.92 -7.29
CA ASP A 76 -4.12 -18.31 -6.80
C ASP A 76 -3.13 -19.19 -7.58
N ALA A 77 -3.06 -19.00 -8.90
CA ALA A 77 -2.29 -19.88 -9.78
C ALA A 77 -0.78 -19.61 -9.74
N TYR A 78 -0.39 -18.35 -9.56
CA TYR A 78 1.02 -17.95 -9.63
C TYR A 78 1.62 -17.61 -8.27
N VAL A 79 0.85 -17.07 -7.33
CA VAL A 79 1.40 -16.80 -6.00
C VAL A 79 1.72 -18.11 -5.31
N GLY A 80 0.82 -19.10 -5.29
CA GLY A 80 1.11 -20.42 -4.70
C GLY A 80 2.16 -21.26 -5.45
N TYR A 81 2.48 -20.91 -6.70
CA TYR A 81 3.55 -21.55 -7.47
C TYR A 81 4.92 -20.87 -7.25
N LEU A 82 4.94 -19.54 -7.18
CA LEU A 82 6.17 -18.74 -7.03
C LEU A 82 6.56 -18.56 -5.56
N TYR A 83 5.58 -18.63 -4.67
CA TYR A 83 5.72 -18.47 -3.24
C TYR A 83 5.00 -19.66 -2.58
N ASP A 84 5.61 -20.26 -1.56
CA ASP A 84 4.89 -21.21 -0.71
C ASP A 84 3.60 -20.54 -0.18
N GLU A 85 2.57 -21.34 0.15
CA GLU A 85 1.29 -20.83 0.66
C GLU A 85 1.54 -19.81 1.79
N ILE A 86 1.07 -18.57 1.59
CA ILE A 86 1.24 -17.48 2.55
C ILE A 86 -0.04 -17.37 3.37
N PRO A 87 -0.04 -17.76 4.66
CA PRO A 87 -1.25 -17.76 5.47
C PRO A 87 -1.81 -16.35 5.62
N ASN A 88 -3.14 -16.22 5.53
CA ASN A 88 -3.87 -14.96 5.68
C ASN A 88 -3.44 -13.86 4.69
N LEU A 89 -2.89 -14.22 3.54
CA LEU A 89 -2.62 -13.27 2.47
C LEU A 89 -3.93 -12.78 1.86
N ASN A 90 -4.13 -11.47 1.89
CA ASN A 90 -5.21 -10.79 1.16
C ASN A 90 -4.59 -9.85 0.13
N GLN A 91 -5.37 -9.50 -0.89
CA GLN A 91 -4.94 -8.52 -1.88
C GLN A 91 -6.09 -7.62 -2.32
N THR A 92 -5.76 -6.38 -2.65
CA THR A 92 -6.65 -5.47 -3.38
C THR A 92 -6.11 -5.27 -4.80
N VAL A 93 -7.02 -5.03 -5.76
CA VAL A 93 -6.65 -4.78 -7.17
C VAL A 93 -7.45 -3.58 -7.69
N TYR A 94 -6.77 -2.64 -8.33
CA TYR A 94 -7.36 -1.48 -8.98
C TYR A 94 -6.74 -1.31 -10.35
N LYS A 95 -7.59 -1.10 -11.36
CA LYS A 95 -7.18 -0.94 -12.76
C LYS A 95 -7.78 0.36 -13.29
N GLU A 96 -6.94 1.20 -13.88
CA GLU A 96 -7.37 2.40 -14.60
C GLU A 96 -6.80 2.36 -16.01
N LYS A 97 -7.62 2.73 -17.01
CA LYS A 97 -7.20 2.68 -18.40
C LYS A 97 -6.05 3.65 -18.64
N ASN A 98 -4.98 3.18 -19.28
CA ASN A 98 -3.92 4.05 -19.75
C ASN A 98 -4.24 4.43 -21.21
N ASP A 99 -4.83 5.59 -21.42
CA ASP A 99 -5.22 6.08 -22.75
C ASP A 99 -4.03 6.49 -23.64
N GLN A 100 -2.81 6.45 -23.09
CA GLN A 100 -1.59 6.83 -23.80
C GLN A 100 -0.67 5.62 -23.99
N PRO A 101 -0.03 5.48 -25.17
CA PRO A 101 0.93 4.40 -25.38
C PRO A 101 2.11 4.54 -24.40
N PRO A 102 2.68 3.42 -23.93
CA PRO A 102 3.83 3.45 -23.03
C PRO A 102 5.00 4.16 -23.71
N THR A 103 5.45 5.29 -23.15
CA THR A 103 6.51 6.14 -23.71
C THR A 103 7.92 5.76 -23.26
N GLY A 104 8.07 4.68 -22.48
CA GLY A 104 9.32 4.29 -21.84
C GLY A 104 9.68 5.11 -20.60
N GLU A 105 9.05 6.28 -20.40
CA GLU A 105 9.18 7.08 -19.19
C GLU A 105 8.09 6.70 -18.18
N ARG A 106 8.51 6.30 -16.97
CA ARG A 106 7.59 5.84 -15.91
C ARG A 106 6.65 6.95 -15.44
N LEU A 107 5.36 6.66 -15.43
CA LEU A 107 4.29 7.46 -14.82
C LEU A 107 4.08 8.87 -15.39
N VAL A 108 4.56 9.17 -16.60
CA VAL A 108 4.48 10.53 -17.19
C VAL A 108 3.05 11.01 -17.36
N ASN A 109 2.15 10.10 -17.73
CA ASN A 109 0.76 10.43 -18.01
C ASN A 109 -0.18 10.12 -16.84
N LEU A 110 0.35 9.68 -15.70
CA LEU A 110 -0.46 9.31 -14.55
C LEU A 110 -0.55 10.46 -13.56
N ASN A 111 -1.78 10.96 -13.31
CA ASN A 111 -2.03 11.76 -12.12
C ASN A 111 -2.05 10.84 -10.89
N ILE A 112 -0.86 10.61 -10.32
CA ILE A 112 -0.64 9.65 -9.23
C ILE A 112 -1.55 9.93 -8.02
N SER A 113 -1.75 11.20 -7.68
CA SER A 113 -2.62 11.56 -6.55
C SER A 113 -4.06 11.14 -6.81
N ALA A 114 -4.61 11.48 -7.99
CA ALA A 114 -5.96 11.10 -8.37
C ALA A 114 -6.11 9.58 -8.46
N PHE A 115 -5.15 8.90 -9.09
CA PHE A 115 -5.14 7.45 -9.23
C PHE A 115 -5.14 6.73 -7.86
N ILE A 116 -4.29 7.16 -6.92
CA ILE A 116 -4.24 6.58 -5.57
C ILE A 116 -5.54 6.89 -4.80
N ASN A 117 -6.10 8.09 -4.94
CA ASN A 117 -7.38 8.42 -4.31
C ASN A 117 -8.53 7.56 -4.85
N ASN A 118 -8.56 7.32 -6.17
CA ASN A 118 -9.56 6.45 -6.79
C ASN A 118 -9.40 5.00 -6.33
N ALA A 119 -8.17 4.49 -6.33
CA ALA A 119 -7.86 3.13 -5.87
C ALA A 119 -8.28 2.91 -4.41
N THR A 120 -7.82 3.78 -3.51
CA THR A 120 -8.15 3.69 -2.07
C THR A 120 -9.64 3.94 -1.79
N GLY A 121 -10.29 4.79 -2.57
CA GLY A 121 -11.74 4.95 -2.54
C GLY A 121 -12.48 3.67 -2.95
N ASN A 122 -12.06 3.02 -4.04
CA ASN A 122 -12.66 1.77 -4.52
C ASN A 122 -12.52 0.62 -3.52
N TRP A 123 -11.41 0.56 -2.79
CA TRP A 123 -11.15 -0.49 -1.80
C TRP A 123 -11.66 -0.18 -0.40
N THR A 124 -12.34 0.95 -0.17
CA THR A 124 -12.65 1.42 1.19
C THR A 124 -13.40 0.37 2.03
N ASP A 125 -14.40 -0.29 1.46
CA ASP A 125 -15.17 -1.31 2.19
C ASP A 125 -14.41 -2.64 2.31
N GLU A 126 -13.67 -3.02 1.28
CA GLU A 126 -12.80 -4.20 1.27
C GLU A 126 -11.73 -4.11 2.36
N LEU A 127 -11.03 -2.98 2.45
CA LEU A 127 -10.00 -2.71 3.45
C LEU A 127 -10.55 -2.78 4.88
N LYS A 128 -11.78 -2.32 5.12
CA LYS A 128 -12.44 -2.40 6.43
C LYS A 128 -12.83 -3.83 6.81
N GLN A 129 -13.21 -4.65 5.83
CA GLN A 129 -13.67 -6.02 6.04
C GLN A 129 -12.52 -7.04 6.09
N MET A 130 -11.31 -6.66 5.69
CA MET A 130 -10.14 -7.54 5.60
C MET A 130 -9.66 -8.08 6.96
N GLY A 131 -10.15 -7.53 8.07
CA GLY A 131 -9.77 -7.92 9.42
C GLY A 131 -8.45 -7.30 9.88
N GLU A 132 -7.83 -7.87 10.91
CA GLU A 132 -6.53 -7.41 11.40
C GLU A 132 -5.42 -7.84 10.45
N LYS A 133 -4.63 -6.86 10.01
CA LYS A 133 -3.39 -7.05 9.27
C LYS A 133 -2.27 -6.31 9.98
N THR A 134 -1.03 -6.71 9.72
CA THR A 134 0.15 -6.12 10.36
C THR A 134 1.12 -5.53 9.35
N GLN A 135 1.07 -6.01 8.10
CA GLN A 135 1.99 -5.63 7.05
C GLN A 135 1.27 -5.52 5.71
N PHE A 136 1.80 -4.68 4.85
CA PHE A 136 1.33 -4.58 3.47
C PHE A 136 2.44 -4.13 2.52
N GLY A 137 2.28 -4.37 1.23
CA GLY A 137 3.17 -3.86 0.18
C GLY A 137 2.41 -3.73 -1.13
N CYS A 138 2.74 -2.73 -1.95
CA CYS A 138 1.96 -2.39 -3.14
C CYS A 138 2.83 -2.25 -4.39
N PHE A 139 2.38 -2.87 -5.48
CA PHE A 139 3.03 -2.80 -6.78
C PHE A 139 2.14 -2.06 -7.79
N LEU A 140 2.76 -1.24 -8.64
CA LEU A 140 2.11 -0.55 -9.74
C LEU A 140 2.69 -1.05 -11.07
N ASP A 141 1.86 -1.74 -11.85
CA ASP A 141 2.14 -2.02 -13.25
C ASP A 141 1.69 -0.85 -14.14
N GLU A 142 2.52 -0.53 -15.14
CA GLU A 142 2.37 0.60 -16.05
C GLU A 142 2.07 0.16 -17.48
N GLY A 143 1.46 -1.02 -17.65
CA GLY A 143 1.09 -1.59 -18.94
C GLY A 143 -0.04 -0.83 -19.65
N TYR A 144 -0.81 -1.54 -20.47
CA TYR A 144 -1.96 -0.99 -21.20
C TYR A 144 -3.04 -0.40 -20.28
N ASN A 145 -3.10 -0.89 -19.04
CA ASN A 145 -3.84 -0.27 -17.96
C ASN A 145 -2.86 -0.08 -16.80
N PHE A 146 -2.99 1.02 -16.07
CA PHE A 146 -2.33 1.15 -14.78
C PHE A 146 -3.00 0.17 -13.82
N THR A 147 -2.23 -0.78 -13.30
CA THR A 147 -2.73 -1.78 -12.36
C THR A 147 -2.01 -1.62 -11.03
N LEU A 148 -2.75 -1.22 -10.00
CA LEU A 148 -2.24 -1.15 -8.63
C LEU A 148 -2.75 -2.37 -7.86
N VAL A 149 -1.81 -3.14 -7.31
CA VAL A 149 -2.11 -4.26 -6.42
C VAL A 149 -1.45 -4.00 -5.08
N CYS A 150 -2.17 -4.23 -3.99
CA CYS A 150 -1.59 -4.27 -2.65
C CYS A 150 -1.81 -5.65 -2.04
N ALA A 151 -0.79 -6.17 -1.34
CA ALA A 151 -0.83 -7.43 -0.62
C ALA A 151 -0.71 -7.19 0.88
N PHE A 152 -1.42 -7.99 1.68
CA PHE A 152 -1.63 -7.78 3.12
C PHE A 152 -1.50 -9.07 3.92
N ILE A 153 -0.79 -9.03 5.04
CA ILE A 153 -0.69 -10.11 6.04
C ILE A 153 -0.75 -9.57 7.47
#